data_AF-A0A928YC80-F1
#
_entry.id   AF-A0A928YC80-F1
#
_cell.length_a   1.000
_cell.length_b   1.000
_cell.length_c   1.000
_cell.angle_alpha   90.00
_cell.angle_beta   90.00
_cell.angle_gamma   90.00
#
_symmetry.space_group_name_H-M   'P 1'
#
loop_
_entity.id
_entity.type
_entity.pdbx_description
1 polymer ?
#
loop_
_entity_poly.entity_id
_entity_poly.type
_entity_poly.pdbx_seq_one_letter_code
_entity_poly.pdbx_strand_id
1 'polypeptide(L)'
;MVSSACNKVVKEGKRYRGLNPWQQDDYQMLMFLSKGENAINGFRNHDLRKWLYRESEQSGKDQQKKYSGRTTRRIKMLRAHGLIRKVPRANRYVLTEKGQKFSCSLMTASALDIKALTEMAA
;
A
#
# COMPACT_ATOMS: atom_id res chain seq x y z
N MET A 1 10.53 7.43 -13.69
CA MET A 1 9.12 7.59 -13.23
C MET A 1 8.79 6.87 -11.91
N VAL A 2 9.56 5.87 -11.45
CA VAL A 2 9.32 5.18 -10.16
C VAL A 2 9.70 6.04 -8.93
N SER A 3 10.61 7.02 -9.06
CA SER A 3 11.18 7.78 -7.95
C SER A 3 10.19 8.70 -7.18
N SER A 4 9.14 9.24 -7.81
CA SER A 4 8.34 10.31 -7.17
C SER A 4 7.59 9.88 -5.89
N ALA A 5 7.16 8.62 -5.79
CA ALA A 5 6.44 8.11 -4.63
C ALA A 5 7.37 7.85 -3.43
N CYS A 6 8.68 7.72 -3.67
CA CYS A 6 9.69 7.52 -2.63
C CYS A 6 10.15 8.83 -1.99
N ASN A 7 9.79 9.98 -2.58
CA ASN A 7 10.10 11.30 -2.04
C ASN A 7 9.01 11.78 -1.10
N LYS A 8 9.34 12.69 -0.18
CA LYS A 8 8.34 13.35 0.68
C LYS A 8 7.40 14.21 -0.19
N VAL A 9 6.14 14.31 0.21
CA VAL A 9 5.14 15.17 -0.46
C VAL A 9 4.40 16.03 0.53
N VAL A 10 3.96 17.22 0.10
CA VAL A 10 3.08 18.11 0.86
C VAL A 10 1.72 18.13 0.18
N LYS A 11 0.66 17.86 0.94
CA LYS A 11 -0.71 17.91 0.45
C LYS A 11 -1.60 18.58 1.48
N GLU A 12 -2.31 19.63 1.08
CA GLU A 12 -3.20 20.42 1.96
C GLU A 12 -2.48 20.89 3.24
N GLY A 13 -1.26 21.40 3.09
CA GLY A 13 -0.42 21.86 4.21
C GLY A 13 0.17 20.75 5.08
N LYS A 14 -0.15 19.47 4.84
CA LYS A 14 0.35 18.33 5.61
C LYS A 14 1.48 17.63 4.87
N ARG A 15 2.56 17.34 5.62
CA ARG A 15 3.72 16.60 5.11
C ARG A 15 3.50 15.09 5.25
N TYR A 16 3.81 14.35 4.18
CA TYR A 16 3.77 12.90 4.15
C TYR A 16 5.15 12.37 3.77
N ARG A 17 5.64 11.35 4.48
CA ARG A 17 6.89 10.67 4.12
C ARG A 17 6.75 9.97 2.77
N GLY A 18 7.86 9.80 2.06
CA GLY A 18 7.92 8.92 0.91
C GLY A 18 7.73 7.45 1.29
N LEU A 19 7.30 6.64 0.32
CA LEU A 19 7.28 5.20 0.47
C LEU A 19 8.71 4.64 0.41
N ASN A 20 8.96 3.59 1.18
CA ASN A 20 10.17 2.78 1.09
C ASN A 20 9.77 1.36 0.65
N PRO A 21 9.79 1.05 -0.66
CA PRO A 21 9.31 -0.23 -1.18
C PRO A 21 10.01 -1.47 -0.61
N TRP A 22 11.22 -1.33 -0.07
CA TRP A 22 12.01 -2.43 0.49
C TRP A 22 11.86 -2.58 2.02
N GLN A 23 11.13 -1.66 2.66
CA GLN A 23 10.77 -1.80 4.08
C GLN A 23 9.49 -2.64 4.18
N GLN A 24 9.47 -3.58 5.13
CA GLN A 24 8.44 -4.61 5.25
C GLN A 24 6.99 -4.09 5.22
N ASP A 25 6.66 -3.04 5.98
CA ASP A 25 5.30 -2.48 6.03
C ASP A 25 4.85 -1.91 4.68
N ASP A 26 5.74 -1.17 4.03
CA ASP A 26 5.46 -0.53 2.75
C ASP A 26 5.44 -1.58 1.62
N TYR A 27 6.32 -2.58 1.67
CA TYR A 27 6.30 -3.73 0.77
C TYR A 27 4.98 -4.50 0.87
N GLN A 28 4.55 -4.87 2.07
CA GLN A 28 3.29 -5.58 2.29
C GLN A 28 2.08 -4.76 1.80
N MET A 29 2.11 -3.45 2.00
CA MET A 29 1.07 -2.56 1.48
C MET A 29 1.06 -2.50 -0.04
N LEU A 30 2.23 -2.42 -0.69
CA LEU A 30 2.34 -2.39 -2.15
C LEU A 30 1.96 -3.73 -2.78
N MET A 31 2.32 -4.84 -2.15
CA MET A 31 1.88 -6.18 -2.53
C MET A 31 0.36 -6.34 -2.41
N PHE A 32 -0.25 -5.79 -1.36
CA PHE A 32 -1.72 -5.76 -1.27
C PHE A 32 -2.33 -5.00 -2.46
N LEU A 33 -1.79 -3.83 -2.79
CA LEU A 33 -2.29 -3.03 -3.92
C LEU A 33 -2.12 -3.74 -5.27
N SER A 34 -1.04 -4.51 -5.47
CA SER A 34 -0.78 -5.22 -6.73
C SER A 34 -1.68 -6.44 -6.95
N LYS A 35 -2.43 -6.90 -5.95
CA LYS A 35 -3.38 -7.99 -6.14
C LYS A 35 -4.50 -7.58 -7.10
N GLY A 36 -4.77 -8.42 -8.09
CA GLY A 36 -5.79 -8.17 -9.12
C GLY A 36 -7.17 -7.84 -8.54
N GLU A 37 -7.58 -8.50 -7.45
CA GLU A 37 -8.83 -8.22 -6.75
C GLU A 37 -8.96 -6.75 -6.29
N ASN A 38 -7.88 -6.16 -5.78
CA ASN A 38 -7.85 -4.79 -5.26
C ASN A 38 -7.73 -3.77 -6.39
N ALA A 39 -7.08 -4.14 -7.49
CA ALA A 39 -7.02 -3.33 -8.69
C ALA A 39 -8.40 -3.20 -9.36
N ILE A 40 -9.18 -4.29 -9.42
CA ILE A 40 -10.50 -4.34 -10.07
C ILE A 40 -11.58 -3.77 -9.15
N ASN A 41 -11.69 -4.29 -7.93
CA ASN A 41 -12.82 -3.97 -7.04
C ASN A 41 -12.52 -2.79 -6.09
N GLY A 42 -11.26 -2.40 -5.95
CA GLY A 42 -10.82 -1.55 -4.85
C GLY A 42 -10.87 -2.26 -3.51
N PHE A 43 -10.59 -1.50 -2.44
CA PHE A 43 -10.51 -2.03 -1.09
C PHE A 43 -11.03 -1.01 -0.05
N ARG A 44 -11.34 -1.50 1.15
CA ARG A 44 -11.72 -0.68 2.31
C ARG A 44 -10.59 -0.66 3.34
N ASN A 45 -10.68 0.22 4.33
CA ASN A 45 -9.74 0.24 5.45
C ASN A 45 -9.66 -1.13 6.15
N HIS A 46 -10.82 -1.77 6.33
CA HIS A 46 -10.94 -3.10 6.92
C HIS A 46 -10.04 -4.13 6.20
N ASP A 47 -10.05 -4.13 4.87
CA ASP A 47 -9.36 -5.14 4.06
C ASP A 47 -7.84 -4.97 4.16
N LEU A 48 -7.36 -3.73 4.05
CA LEU A 48 -5.94 -3.42 4.23
C LEU A 48 -5.48 -3.66 5.68
N ARG A 49 -6.33 -3.37 6.67
CA ARG A 49 -6.03 -3.62 8.08
C ARG A 49 -5.88 -5.12 8.33
N LYS A 50 -6.82 -5.94 7.84
CA LYS A 50 -6.76 -7.41 7.96
C LYS A 50 -5.52 -7.99 7.30
N TRP A 51 -5.09 -7.40 6.18
CA TRP A 51 -3.84 -7.79 5.51
C TRP A 51 -2.60 -7.45 6.34
N LEU A 52 -2.49 -6.21 6.83
CA LEU A 52 -1.29 -5.70 7.51
C LEU A 52 -1.19 -6.10 8.99
N TYR A 53 -2.33 -6.39 9.63
CA TYR A 53 -2.43 -6.66 11.07
C TYR A 53 -3.45 -7.78 11.28
N ARG A 54 -3.06 -9.03 11.00
CA ARG A 54 -3.97 -10.19 11.09
C ARG A 54 -4.51 -10.37 12.51
N GLU A 55 -3.67 -10.10 13.51
CA GLU A 55 -3.99 -10.12 14.94
C GLU A 55 -5.08 -9.10 15.33
N SER A 56 -5.32 -8.10 14.48
CA SER A 56 -6.34 -7.07 14.77
C SER A 56 -7.77 -7.61 14.79
N GLU A 57 -8.03 -8.76 14.18
CA GLU A 57 -9.34 -9.42 14.16
C GLU A 57 -9.66 -10.13 15.48
N GLN A 58 -8.63 -10.52 16.22
CA GLN A 58 -8.76 -11.22 17.51
C GLN A 58 -8.52 -10.27 18.70
N SER A 59 -8.20 -9.01 18.40
CA SER A 59 -7.89 -7.99 19.39
C SER A 59 -9.16 -7.40 20.02
N GLY A 60 -9.06 -6.96 21.28
CA GLY A 60 -10.11 -6.16 21.91
C GLY A 60 -10.40 -4.85 21.15
N LYS A 61 -11.61 -4.30 21.35
CA LYS A 61 -12.14 -3.14 20.60
C LYS A 61 -11.18 -1.94 20.55
N ASP A 62 -10.50 -1.62 21.66
CA ASP A 62 -9.57 -0.49 21.73
C ASP A 62 -8.34 -0.69 20.84
N GLN A 63 -7.79 -1.90 20.85
CA GLN A 63 -6.64 -2.24 20.04
C GLN A 63 -7.02 -2.30 18.54
N GLN A 64 -8.21 -2.81 18.22
CA GLN A 64 -8.75 -2.76 16.86
C GLN A 64 -8.91 -1.31 16.34
N LYS A 65 -9.37 -0.39 17.19
CA LYS A 65 -9.46 1.05 16.87
C LYS A 65 -8.08 1.66 16.58
N LYS A 66 -7.04 1.28 17.34
CA LYS A 66 -5.66 1.70 17.09
C LYS A 66 -5.17 1.22 15.71
N TYR A 67 -5.39 -0.06 15.36
CA TYR A 67 -5.03 -0.60 14.04
C TYR A 67 -5.79 0.06 12.89
N SER A 68 -7.09 0.32 13.06
CA SER A 68 -7.90 1.07 12.08
C SER A 68 -7.36 2.49 11.86
N GLY A 69 -6.98 3.17 12.95
CA GLY A 69 -6.34 4.48 12.90
C GLY A 69 -4.98 4.45 12.20
N ARG A 70 -4.12 3.46 12.48
CA ARG A 70 -2.84 3.27 11.79
C ARG A 70 -3.05 3.03 10.28
N THR A 71 -4.00 2.16 9.93
CA THR A 71 -4.35 1.87 8.54
C THR A 71 -4.89 3.09 7.81
N THR A 72 -5.71 3.92 8.48
CA THR A 72 -6.21 5.18 7.91
C THR A 72 -5.07 6.14 7.57
N ARG A 73 -4.04 6.23 8.42
CA ARG A 73 -2.85 7.06 8.14
C ARG A 73 -2.07 6.54 6.93
N ARG A 74 -1.90 5.21 6.80
CA ARG A 74 -1.29 4.57 5.62
C ARG A 74 -2.08 4.88 4.33
N ILE A 75 -3.40 4.75 4.35
CA ILE A 75 -4.28 5.11 3.22
C ILE A 75 -4.18 6.59 2.86
N LYS A 76 -4.14 7.49 3.86
CA LYS A 76 -3.93 8.94 3.61
C LYS A 76 -2.59 9.21 2.94
N MET A 77 -1.52 8.53 3.35
CA MET A 77 -0.21 8.64 2.70
C MET A 77 -0.25 8.17 1.24
N LEU A 78 -0.86 7.02 0.95
CA LEU A 78 -1.05 6.53 -0.42
C LEU A 78 -1.84 7.53 -1.30
N ARG A 79 -2.88 8.15 -0.73
CA ARG A 79 -3.66 9.21 -1.39
C ARG A 79 -2.87 10.51 -1.59
N ALA A 80 -1.94 10.82 -0.69
CA ALA A 80 -1.07 11.98 -0.81
C ALA A 80 -0.11 11.81 -1.98
N HIS A 81 0.46 10.61 -2.13
CA HIS A 81 1.32 10.24 -3.26
C HIS A 81 0.57 10.01 -4.58
N GLY A 82 -0.76 10.03 -4.54
CA GLY A 82 -1.62 9.82 -5.70
C GLY A 82 -1.62 8.37 -6.19
N LEU A 83 -1.27 7.40 -5.36
CA LEU A 83 -1.29 5.98 -5.74
C LEU A 83 -2.72 5.44 -5.74
N ILE A 84 -3.56 5.92 -4.82
CA ILE A 84 -4.97 5.52 -4.73
C ILE A 84 -5.86 6.76 -4.67
N ARG A 85 -7.14 6.59 -5.04
CA ARG A 85 -8.20 7.60 -4.86
C ARG A 85 -9.37 7.03 -4.08
N LYS A 86 -10.13 7.91 -3.41
CA LYS A 86 -11.36 7.53 -2.71
C LYS A 86 -12.53 7.51 -3.70
N VAL A 87 -13.38 6.50 -3.62
CA VAL A 87 -14.63 6.43 -4.37
C VAL A 87 -15.67 7.35 -3.69
N PRO A 88 -16.34 8.27 -4.43
CA PRO A 88 -17.37 9.12 -3.86
C PRO A 88 -18.48 8.30 -3.21
N ARG A 89 -19.03 8.80 -2.09
CA ARG A 89 -20.15 8.17 -1.35
C ARG A 89 -19.89 6.73 -0.86
N ALA A 90 -18.65 6.26 -0.91
CA ALA A 90 -18.27 4.93 -0.43
C ALA A 90 -17.02 4.99 0.47
N ASN A 91 -16.89 4.02 1.38
CA ASN A 91 -15.68 3.79 2.18
C ASN A 91 -14.66 2.93 1.43
N ARG A 92 -14.59 3.11 0.11
CA ARG A 92 -13.79 2.32 -0.83
C ARG A 92 -12.70 3.18 -1.45
N TYR A 93 -11.55 2.57 -1.67
CA TYR A 93 -10.39 3.15 -2.34
C TYR A 93 -10.06 2.29 -3.56
N VAL A 94 -9.69 2.93 -4.65
CA VAL A 94 -9.29 2.26 -5.89
C VAL A 94 -7.91 2.74 -6.29
N LEU A 95 -7.14 1.87 -6.96
CA LEU A 95 -5.87 2.25 -7.53
C LEU A 95 -6.08 3.31 -8.62
N THR A 96 -5.09 4.19 -8.73
CA THR A 96 -4.91 5.03 -9.92
C THR A 96 -3.97 4.32 -10.89
N GLU A 97 -3.89 4.80 -12.13
CA GLU A 97 -2.88 4.30 -13.08
C GLU A 97 -1.44 4.43 -12.53
N LYS A 98 -1.15 5.53 -11.83
CA LYS A 98 0.14 5.73 -11.15
C LYS A 98 0.37 4.64 -10.09
N GLY A 99 -0.64 4.37 -9.27
CA GLY A 99 -0.62 3.32 -8.26
C GLY A 99 -0.35 1.95 -8.85
N GLN A 100 -1.09 1.59 -9.89
CA GLN A 100 -0.96 0.31 -10.58
C GLN A 100 0.42 0.13 -11.19
N LYS A 101 0.91 1.11 -11.96
CA LYS A 101 2.25 1.09 -12.53
C LYS A 101 3.30 0.94 -11.43
N PHE A 102 3.20 1.72 -10.36
CA PHE A 102 4.17 1.69 -9.26
C PHE A 102 4.20 0.34 -8.53
N SER A 103 3.03 -0.21 -8.15
CA SER A 103 2.95 -1.50 -7.46
C SER A 103 3.38 -2.65 -8.36
N CYS A 104 3.00 -2.65 -9.65
CA CYS A 104 3.42 -3.69 -10.59
C CYS A 104 4.93 -3.63 -10.85
N SER A 105 5.51 -2.45 -11.09
CA SER A 105 6.96 -2.30 -11.27
C SER A 105 7.75 -2.82 -10.08
N LEU A 106 7.28 -2.60 -8.85
CA LEU A 106 7.91 -3.17 -7.66
C LEU A 106 7.86 -4.70 -7.68
N MET A 107 6.69 -5.30 -7.93
CA MET A 107 6.56 -6.76 -7.94
C MET A 107 7.42 -7.39 -9.04
N THR A 108 7.50 -6.76 -10.22
CA THR A 108 8.40 -7.20 -11.29
C THR A 108 9.86 -7.13 -10.86
N ALA A 109 10.27 -6.02 -10.23
CA ALA A 109 11.64 -5.87 -9.73
C ALA A 109 11.97 -6.95 -8.68
N SER A 110 11.07 -7.21 -7.74
CA SER A 110 11.25 -8.26 -6.73
C SER A 110 11.33 -9.66 -7.34
N ALA A 111 10.53 -9.95 -8.36
CA ALA A 111 10.58 -11.25 -9.04
C ALA A 111 11.89 -11.47 -9.83
N LEU A 112 12.40 -10.41 -10.48
CA LEU A 112 13.68 -10.46 -11.19
C LEU A 112 14.85 -10.67 -10.23
N ASP A 113 14.83 -10.02 -9.06
CA ASP A 113 15.86 -10.18 -8.04
C ASP A 113 15.91 -11.62 -7.50
N ILE A 114 14.74 -12.21 -7.21
CA ILE A 114 14.63 -13.63 -6.83
C ILE A 114 15.19 -14.53 -7.93
N LYS A 115 14.85 -14.28 -9.20
CA LYS A 115 15.36 -15.07 -10.33
C LYS A 115 16.89 -14.99 -10.44
N ALA A 116 17.46 -13.79 -10.35
CA ALA A 116 18.91 -13.62 -10.40
C ALA A 116 19.62 -14.34 -9.24
N LEU A 117 19.05 -14.26 -8.02
CA LEU A 117 19.56 -15.00 -6.86
C LEU A 117 19.51 -16.51 -7.07
N THR A 118 18.44 -17.04 -7.69
CA THR A 118 18.34 -18.47 -7.98
C THR A 118 19.31 -18.93 -9.06
N GLU A 119 19.59 -18.10 -10.07
CA GLU A 119 20.56 -18.41 -11.14
C GLU A 119 22.00 -18.38 -10.64
N MET A 120 22.33 -17.52 -9.66
CA MET A 120 23.67 -17.49 -9.03
C MET A 120 23.91 -18.65 -8.05
N ALA A 121 22.84 -19.24 -7.51
CA ALA A 121 22.91 -20.35 -6.57
C ALA A 121 22.86 -21.74 -7.25
N ALA A 122 22.60 -21.78 -8.56
CA ALA A 122 22.57 -22.99 -9.39
C ALA A 122 23.93 -23.22 -10.07
#